data_AF-A0A371YIP1-F1
#
_entry.id   AF-A0A371YIP1-F1
#
_cell.length_a   1.000
_cell.length_b   1.000
_cell.length_c   1.000
_cell.angle_alpha   90.00
_cell.angle_beta   90.00
_cell.angle_gamma   90.00
#
_symmetry.space_group_name_H-M   'P 1'
#
loop_
_entity.id
_entity.type
_entity.pdbx_description
1 polymer ?
#
loop_
_entity_poly.entity_id
_entity_poly.type
_entity_poly.pdbx_seq_one_letter_code
_entity_poly.pdbx_strand_id
1 'polypeptide(L)'
;MTIFFKKAERKNAKLRLAIAGPTGAGKTFGALLLAKGIGGRIAVVDTENSSAELYDDIVPFEHANLQPPYSPEKFIEAIKAAEKAGFDTLIIDSITHEWSGVGGCLEIVDTLASGPFKGNSWGAWSKVTPRHRKFIDAMLQSSINIIVTLRSKMETIQTNDNGKKKVEKVGMKAEQRDGIEYEFTTVLDLTHNNIAISTKDRTRLFAEPRPLSENDGVLLKQWLTSGSANTCLNGNQFLELEALMQQAGIDIDNYCSKRGLNSLHDVQQQKFDETCAAINSIIQRNQQANQENEQQLQAEQEARLDNDYQMALADIQKAQSVNDLDKPANYFRGSKYETQILNACQAKSDMEGWTA
;
A
#
# COMPACT_ATOMS: atom_id res chain seq x y z
N MET A 1 -22.84 -0.14 -7.98
CA MET A 1 -21.39 0.20 -8.02
C MET A 1 -21.25 1.46 -8.84
N THR A 2 -20.87 2.56 -8.22
CA THR A 2 -20.63 3.83 -8.91
C THR A 2 -19.21 3.80 -9.49
N ILE A 3 -19.08 3.94 -10.81
CA ILE A 3 -17.79 3.98 -11.50
C ILE A 3 -17.30 5.42 -11.49
N PHE A 4 -16.14 5.68 -10.89
CA PHE A 4 -15.51 7.00 -10.84
C PHE A 4 -14.26 7.03 -11.72
N PHE A 5 -14.13 8.07 -12.54
CA PHE A 5 -12.94 8.34 -13.34
C PHE A 5 -12.08 9.41 -12.66
N LYS A 6 -10.77 9.21 -12.60
CA LYS A 6 -9.80 10.19 -12.10
C LYS A 6 -8.71 10.44 -13.12
N LYS A 7 -8.01 11.56 -12.99
CA LYS A 7 -6.82 11.85 -13.79
C LYS A 7 -5.79 10.73 -13.60
N ALA A 8 -5.23 10.25 -14.71
CA ALA A 8 -4.23 9.20 -14.67
C ALA A 8 -2.93 9.74 -14.06
N GLU A 9 -2.51 9.12 -12.96
CA GLU A 9 -1.29 9.47 -12.23
C GLU A 9 -0.49 8.19 -11.97
N ARG A 10 0.83 8.25 -12.18
CA ARG A 10 1.72 7.10 -11.98
C ARG A 10 2.06 6.98 -10.48
N LYS A 11 1.14 6.44 -9.70
CA LYS A 11 1.31 6.26 -8.25
C LYS A 11 2.21 5.05 -7.97
N ASN A 12 3.37 5.27 -7.33
CA ASN A 12 4.25 4.23 -6.77
C ASN A 12 4.31 2.93 -7.58
N ALA A 13 4.44 3.04 -8.90
CA ALA A 13 4.47 1.88 -9.77
C ALA A 13 5.72 1.06 -9.45
N LYS A 14 5.59 -0.27 -9.41
CA LYS A 14 6.71 -1.18 -9.27
C LYS A 14 7.17 -1.62 -10.66
N LEU A 15 8.48 -1.72 -10.84
CA LEU A 15 9.04 -2.11 -12.13
C LEU A 15 8.67 -3.56 -12.45
N ARG A 16 8.21 -3.79 -13.68
CA ARG A 16 8.07 -5.12 -14.30
C ARG A 16 8.84 -5.08 -15.60
N LEU A 17 10.09 -5.54 -15.56
CA LEU A 17 10.99 -5.47 -16.70
C LEU A 17 11.42 -6.87 -17.10
N ALA A 18 11.36 -7.16 -18.39
CA ALA A 18 11.85 -8.40 -18.97
C ALA A 18 13.06 -8.12 -19.87
N ILE A 19 14.10 -8.94 -19.74
CA ILE A 19 15.30 -8.93 -20.59
C ILE A 19 15.38 -10.27 -21.30
N ALA A 20 15.03 -10.29 -22.59
CA ALA A 20 15.10 -11.48 -23.43
C ALA A 20 16.39 -11.45 -24.27
N GLY A 21 16.90 -12.61 -24.66
CA GLY A 21 18.07 -12.68 -25.52
C GLY A 21 18.72 -14.07 -25.58
N PRO A 22 19.60 -14.30 -26.58
CA PRO A 22 20.34 -15.55 -26.68
C PRO A 22 21.31 -15.75 -25.51
N THR A 23 21.87 -16.95 -25.42
CA THR A 23 22.99 -17.21 -24.51
C THR A 23 24.17 -16.29 -24.85
N GLY A 24 24.84 -15.75 -23.82
CA GLY A 24 25.99 -14.84 -24.00
C GLY A 24 25.64 -13.37 -24.27
N ALA A 25 24.36 -13.01 -24.42
CA ALA A 25 23.94 -11.63 -24.69
C ALA A 25 23.99 -10.66 -23.48
N GLY A 26 24.58 -11.08 -22.35
CA GLY A 26 24.72 -10.22 -21.17
C GLY A 26 23.44 -9.95 -20.38
N LYS A 27 22.48 -10.89 -20.33
CA LYS A 27 21.17 -10.71 -19.66
C LYS A 27 21.32 -10.44 -18.15
N THR A 28 22.01 -11.32 -17.43
CA THR A 28 22.28 -11.21 -15.98
C THR A 28 23.04 -9.92 -15.66
N PHE A 29 24.09 -9.65 -16.43
CA PHE A 29 24.89 -8.43 -16.35
C PHE A 29 24.04 -7.16 -16.50
N GLY A 30 23.23 -7.10 -17.55
CA GLY A 30 22.33 -5.99 -17.80
C GLY A 30 21.29 -5.82 -16.68
N ALA A 31 20.71 -6.92 -16.19
CA ALA A 31 19.76 -6.88 -15.07
C ALA A 31 20.39 -6.30 -13.79
N LEU A 32 21.62 -6.71 -13.47
CA LEU A 32 22.37 -6.22 -12.30
C LEU A 32 22.71 -4.74 -12.43
N LEU A 33 23.12 -4.27 -13.62
CA LEU A 33 23.37 -2.84 -13.86
C LEU A 33 22.09 -2.00 -13.66
N LEU A 34 20.96 -2.46 -14.18
CA LEU A 34 19.67 -1.78 -13.95
C LEU A 34 19.30 -1.77 -12.47
N ALA A 35 19.43 -2.90 -11.77
CA ALA A 35 19.14 -3.00 -10.35
C ALA A 35 20.06 -2.10 -9.51
N LYS A 36 21.35 -2.01 -9.87
CA LYS A 36 22.32 -1.10 -9.25
C LYS A 36 21.89 0.36 -9.36
N GLY A 37 21.46 0.79 -10.55
CA GLY A 37 20.97 2.17 -10.75
C GLY A 37 19.64 2.47 -10.03
N ILE A 38 18.78 1.47 -9.89
CA ILE A 38 17.55 1.59 -9.07
C ILE A 38 17.93 1.74 -7.58
N GLY A 39 18.95 1.00 -7.14
CA GLY A 39 19.44 0.99 -5.77
C GLY A 39 18.52 0.23 -4.81
N GLY A 40 18.89 0.24 -3.53
CA GLY A 40 18.23 -0.56 -2.49
C GLY A 40 18.84 -1.96 -2.38
N ARG A 41 18.14 -2.86 -1.66
CA ARG A 41 18.57 -4.26 -1.50
C ARG A 41 18.14 -5.09 -2.70
N ILE A 42 19.09 -5.84 -3.26
CA ILE A 42 18.90 -6.64 -4.47
C ILE A 42 18.95 -8.12 -4.09
N ALA A 43 17.97 -8.89 -4.56
CA ALA A 43 17.99 -10.35 -4.53
C ALA A 43 18.04 -10.91 -5.96
N VAL A 44 18.77 -12.01 -6.15
CA VAL A 44 18.82 -12.76 -7.41
C VAL A 44 18.40 -14.19 -7.16
N VAL A 45 17.29 -14.60 -7.79
CA VAL A 45 16.87 -16.00 -7.88
C VAL A 45 17.41 -16.57 -9.17
N ASP A 46 18.38 -17.47 -9.05
CA ASP A 46 19.15 -18.02 -10.15
C ASP A 46 18.75 -19.47 -10.41
N THR A 47 18.45 -19.78 -11.66
CA THR A 47 18.07 -21.12 -12.15
C THR A 47 19.20 -21.76 -12.98
N GLU A 48 20.27 -21.02 -13.26
CA GLU A 48 21.43 -21.43 -14.06
C GLU A 48 22.63 -21.79 -13.16
N ASN A 49 22.36 -22.48 -12.04
CA ASN A 49 23.37 -23.09 -11.16
C ASN A 49 24.43 -22.12 -10.61
N SER A 50 23.99 -21.08 -9.91
CA SER A 50 24.85 -20.04 -9.31
C SER A 50 25.71 -19.24 -10.31
N SER A 51 25.32 -19.18 -11.59
CA SER A 51 26.00 -18.33 -12.58
C SER A 51 25.99 -16.84 -12.23
N ALA A 52 24.98 -16.37 -11.48
CA ALA A 52 24.89 -14.98 -11.07
C ALA A 52 25.97 -14.57 -10.05
N GLU A 53 26.46 -15.51 -9.23
CA GLU A 53 27.52 -15.25 -8.23
C GLU A 53 28.84 -14.77 -8.87
N LEU A 54 29.04 -15.02 -10.17
CA LEU A 54 30.21 -14.57 -10.92
C LEU A 54 30.27 -13.05 -11.14
N TYR A 55 29.22 -12.32 -10.74
CA TYR A 55 29.07 -10.87 -10.89
C TYR A 55 29.08 -10.12 -9.55
N ASP A 56 29.70 -10.70 -8.51
CA ASP A 56 29.80 -10.12 -7.17
C ASP A 56 30.52 -8.75 -7.13
N ASP A 57 31.32 -8.47 -8.16
CA ASP A 57 32.06 -7.23 -8.36
C ASP A 57 31.20 -6.06 -8.87
N ILE A 58 30.01 -6.32 -9.43
CA ILE A 58 29.17 -5.29 -10.06
C ILE A 58 28.40 -4.47 -9.02
N VAL A 59 27.70 -5.17 -8.12
CA VAL A 59 26.82 -4.59 -7.10
C VAL A 59 26.63 -5.61 -5.98
N PRO A 60 26.52 -5.20 -4.71
CA PRO A 60 26.12 -6.11 -3.64
C PRO A 60 24.70 -6.63 -3.88
N PHE A 61 24.52 -7.95 -3.93
CA PHE A 61 23.22 -8.62 -3.98
C PHE A 61 23.24 -9.92 -3.16
N GLU A 62 22.06 -10.37 -2.75
CA GLU A 62 21.88 -11.67 -2.11
C GLU A 62 21.38 -12.69 -3.14
N HIS A 63 21.92 -13.90 -3.11
CA HIS A 63 21.65 -14.94 -4.11
C HIS A 63 20.81 -16.08 -3.52
N ALA A 64 19.90 -16.62 -4.34
CA ALA A 64 19.19 -17.85 -4.06
C ALA A 64 19.25 -18.76 -5.29
N ASN A 65 19.88 -19.92 -5.15
CA ASN A 65 19.91 -20.95 -6.18
C ASN A 65 18.60 -21.76 -6.19
N LEU A 66 17.82 -21.63 -7.26
CA LEU A 66 16.57 -22.37 -7.45
C LEU A 66 16.86 -23.62 -8.28
N GLN A 67 16.76 -24.79 -7.65
CA GLN A 67 17.03 -26.08 -8.29
C GLN A 67 15.74 -26.79 -8.76
N PRO A 68 15.83 -27.71 -9.74
CA PRO A 68 14.69 -28.53 -10.17
C PRO A 68 13.98 -29.24 -8.99
N PRO A 69 12.66 -29.52 -9.10
CA PRO A 69 11.77 -29.16 -10.20
C PRO A 69 11.47 -27.66 -10.24
N TYR A 70 11.36 -27.09 -11.44
CA TYR A 70 11.07 -25.68 -11.71
C TYR A 70 9.57 -25.39 -11.75
N SER A 71 8.83 -25.84 -10.73
CA SER A 71 7.37 -25.67 -10.72
C SER A 71 6.97 -24.20 -10.50
N PRO A 72 5.82 -23.74 -11.06
CA PRO A 72 5.34 -22.36 -10.85
C PRO A 72 5.27 -21.95 -9.38
N GLU A 73 4.91 -22.89 -8.49
CA GLU A 73 4.82 -22.67 -7.05
C GLU A 73 6.17 -22.31 -6.42
N LYS A 74 7.28 -22.91 -6.85
CA LYS A 74 8.60 -22.57 -6.33
C LYS A 74 9.00 -21.14 -6.68
N PHE A 75 8.68 -20.69 -7.90
CA PHE A 75 8.93 -19.30 -8.28
C PHE A 75 8.06 -18.33 -7.47
N ILE A 76 6.79 -18.67 -7.20
CA ILE A 76 5.92 -17.88 -6.32
C ILE A 76 6.48 -17.79 -4.90
N GLU A 77 6.97 -18.91 -4.35
CA GLU A 77 7.61 -18.93 -3.03
C GLU A 77 8.86 -18.06 -2.98
N ALA A 78 9.70 -18.12 -4.01
CA ALA A 78 10.89 -17.28 -4.12
C ALA A 78 10.56 -15.78 -4.16
N ILE A 79 9.53 -15.38 -4.93
CA ILE A 79 9.04 -14.00 -4.97
C ILE A 79 8.60 -13.55 -3.57
N LYS A 80 7.74 -14.35 -2.91
CA LYS A 80 7.23 -14.03 -1.57
C LYS A 80 8.33 -14.00 -0.51
N ALA A 81 9.33 -14.86 -0.62
CA ALA A 81 10.48 -14.86 0.27
C ALA A 81 11.27 -13.55 0.13
N ALA A 82 11.49 -13.08 -1.09
CA ALA A 82 12.16 -11.81 -1.34
C ALA A 82 11.37 -10.61 -0.79
N GLU A 83 10.05 -10.60 -0.97
CA GLU A 83 9.18 -9.57 -0.38
C GLU A 83 9.26 -9.55 1.14
N LYS A 84 9.16 -10.73 1.77
CA LYS A 84 9.21 -10.88 3.23
C LYS A 84 10.56 -10.48 3.82
N ALA A 85 11.64 -10.71 3.08
CA ALA A 85 13.00 -10.32 3.47
C ALA A 85 13.27 -8.82 3.29
N GLY A 86 12.34 -8.06 2.69
CA GLY A 86 12.44 -6.61 2.53
C GLY A 86 13.45 -6.20 1.46
N PHE A 87 13.55 -6.94 0.36
CA PHE A 87 14.32 -6.51 -0.82
C PHE A 87 13.56 -5.42 -1.58
N ASP A 88 14.29 -4.56 -2.29
CA ASP A 88 13.71 -3.52 -3.15
C ASP A 88 13.54 -4.01 -4.60
N THR A 89 14.48 -4.84 -5.05
CA THR A 89 14.50 -5.41 -6.40
C THR A 89 14.82 -6.90 -6.35
N LEU A 90 14.00 -7.70 -7.01
CA LEU A 90 14.24 -9.12 -7.26
C LEU A 90 14.51 -9.32 -8.76
N ILE A 91 15.65 -9.96 -9.05
CA ILE A 91 15.99 -10.48 -10.36
C ILE A 91 15.68 -11.97 -10.40
N ILE A 92 14.93 -12.45 -11.39
CA ILE A 92 14.71 -13.87 -11.63
C ILE A 92 15.41 -14.26 -12.94
N ASP A 93 16.50 -15.00 -12.82
CA ASP A 93 17.37 -15.41 -13.92
C ASP A 93 17.37 -16.93 -14.08
N SER A 94 16.52 -17.53 -14.91
CA SER A 94 15.52 -16.97 -15.81
C SER A 94 14.16 -17.60 -15.53
N ILE A 95 13.11 -16.93 -16.00
CA ILE A 95 11.75 -17.50 -15.94
C ILE A 95 11.51 -18.56 -17.03
N THR A 96 12.44 -18.76 -17.96
CA THR A 96 12.35 -19.81 -18.99
C THR A 96 12.25 -21.20 -18.35
N HIS A 97 12.95 -21.44 -17.23
CA HIS A 97 12.92 -22.73 -16.56
C HIS A 97 11.56 -23.08 -15.96
N GLU A 98 10.76 -22.09 -15.55
CA GLU A 98 9.36 -22.31 -15.12
C GLU A 98 8.52 -22.93 -16.24
N TRP A 99 8.82 -22.59 -17.49
CA TRP A 99 8.07 -23.04 -18.65
C TRP A 99 8.58 -24.38 -19.19
N SER A 100 9.86 -24.40 -19.60
CA SER A 100 10.46 -25.51 -20.36
C SER A 100 11.55 -26.27 -19.59
N GLY A 101 11.85 -25.87 -18.35
CA GLY A 101 12.81 -26.56 -17.50
C GLY A 101 12.25 -27.86 -16.90
N VAL A 102 13.13 -28.64 -16.28
CA VAL A 102 12.78 -29.89 -15.60
C VAL A 102 11.74 -29.63 -14.50
N GLY A 103 10.59 -30.29 -14.58
CA GLY A 103 9.45 -30.08 -13.68
C GLY A 103 8.71 -28.74 -13.88
N GLY A 104 9.00 -28.03 -14.97
CA GLY A 104 8.27 -26.84 -15.40
C GLY A 104 6.96 -27.16 -16.12
N CYS A 105 6.27 -26.14 -16.62
CA CYS A 105 4.92 -26.26 -17.19
C CYS A 105 4.81 -27.31 -18.29
N LEU A 106 5.74 -27.35 -19.25
CA LEU A 106 5.67 -28.28 -20.38
C LEU A 106 5.79 -29.74 -19.94
N GLU A 107 6.71 -30.06 -19.02
CA GLU A 107 6.87 -31.41 -18.49
C GLU A 107 5.70 -31.83 -17.59
N ILE A 108 5.16 -30.89 -16.80
CA ILE A 108 3.95 -31.15 -16.00
C ILE A 108 2.77 -31.49 -16.93
N VAL A 109 2.60 -30.74 -18.03
CA VAL A 109 1.54 -31.03 -19.01
C VAL A 109 1.73 -32.41 -19.62
N ASP A 110 2.94 -32.74 -20.05
CA ASP A 110 3.24 -34.03 -20.69
C ASP A 110 3.00 -35.21 -19.73
N THR A 111 3.44 -35.07 -18.48
CA THR A 111 3.20 -36.06 -17.41
C THR A 111 1.70 -36.26 -17.14
N LEU A 112 0.94 -35.17 -17.06
CA LEU A 112 -0.51 -35.22 -16.84
C LEU A 112 -1.25 -35.81 -18.04
N ALA A 113 -0.84 -35.43 -19.26
CA ALA A 113 -1.42 -35.94 -20.49
C ALA A 113 -1.18 -37.45 -20.60
N SER A 114 0.05 -37.91 -20.40
CA SER A 114 0.44 -39.33 -20.53
C SER A 114 -0.12 -40.22 -19.41
N GLY A 115 -0.37 -39.68 -18.22
CA GLY A 115 -0.95 -40.41 -17.10
C GLY A 115 -2.48 -40.25 -16.98
N PRO A 116 -2.97 -39.43 -16.04
CA PRO A 116 -4.38 -39.36 -15.66
C PRO A 116 -5.33 -38.94 -16.79
N PHE A 117 -4.85 -38.19 -17.79
CA PHE A 117 -5.67 -37.74 -18.91
C PHE A 117 -5.57 -38.64 -20.16
N LYS A 118 -4.82 -39.76 -20.13
CA LYS A 118 -4.74 -40.79 -21.19
C LYS A 118 -4.55 -40.22 -22.62
N GLY A 119 -3.67 -39.25 -22.78
CA GLY A 119 -3.37 -38.57 -24.05
C GLY A 119 -4.19 -37.30 -24.31
N ASN A 120 -5.10 -36.90 -23.42
CA ASN A 120 -5.85 -35.65 -23.56
C ASN A 120 -5.05 -34.43 -23.05
N SER A 121 -4.27 -33.83 -23.94
CA SER A 121 -3.48 -32.63 -23.66
C SER A 121 -4.33 -31.43 -23.21
N TRP A 122 -5.58 -31.32 -23.67
CA TRP A 122 -6.47 -30.21 -23.25
C TRP A 122 -6.82 -30.30 -21.76
N GLY A 123 -7.12 -31.51 -21.28
CA GLY A 123 -7.35 -31.78 -19.87
C GLY A 123 -6.14 -31.44 -19.00
N ALA A 124 -4.94 -31.80 -19.46
CA ALA A 124 -3.68 -31.46 -18.78
C ALA A 124 -3.46 -29.93 -18.71
N TRP A 125 -3.64 -29.21 -19.82
CA TRP A 125 -3.53 -27.75 -19.85
C TRP A 125 -4.52 -27.04 -18.92
N SER A 126 -5.72 -27.60 -18.71
CA SER A 126 -6.70 -27.06 -17.74
C SER A 126 -6.17 -27.05 -16.30
N LYS A 127 -5.22 -27.93 -15.98
CA LYS A 127 -4.58 -28.02 -14.65
C LYS A 127 -3.32 -27.15 -14.54
N VAL A 128 -2.58 -26.97 -15.63
CA VAL A 128 -1.30 -26.22 -15.61
C VAL A 128 -1.50 -24.73 -15.84
N THR A 129 -2.41 -24.33 -16.73
CA THR A 129 -2.67 -22.91 -17.03
C THR A 129 -2.98 -22.06 -15.79
N PRO A 130 -3.80 -22.52 -14.82
CA PRO A 130 -4.02 -21.76 -13.59
C PRO A 130 -2.76 -21.61 -12.71
N ARG A 131 -1.85 -22.59 -12.73
CA ARG A 131 -0.61 -22.55 -11.94
C ARG A 131 0.36 -21.52 -12.51
N HIS A 132 0.57 -21.56 -13.83
CA HIS A 132 1.36 -20.56 -14.54
C HIS A 132 0.78 -19.14 -14.35
N ARG A 133 -0.54 -18.96 -14.47
CA ARG A 133 -1.19 -17.66 -14.22
C ARG A 133 -0.92 -17.13 -12.82
N LYS A 134 -1.01 -17.98 -11.79
CA LYS A 134 -0.66 -17.58 -10.41
C LYS A 134 0.79 -17.11 -10.28
N PHE A 135 1.70 -17.70 -11.04
CA PHE A 135 3.09 -17.26 -11.08
C PHE A 135 3.23 -15.87 -11.73
N ILE A 136 2.57 -15.65 -12.87
CA ILE A 136 2.50 -14.33 -13.50
C ILE A 136 1.89 -13.29 -12.55
N ASP A 137 0.75 -13.62 -11.94
CA ASP A 137 0.06 -12.75 -10.98
C ASP A 137 0.97 -12.39 -9.80
N ALA A 138 1.74 -13.35 -9.27
CA ALA A 138 2.69 -13.11 -8.19
C ALA A 138 3.79 -12.11 -8.59
N MET A 139 4.33 -12.22 -9.81
CA MET A 139 5.28 -11.22 -10.32
C MET A 139 4.62 -9.85 -10.47
N LEU A 140 3.44 -9.79 -11.11
CA LEU A 140 2.77 -8.53 -11.42
C LEU A 140 2.30 -7.78 -10.18
N GLN A 141 1.77 -8.49 -9.18
CA GLN A 141 1.24 -7.92 -7.95
C GLN A 141 2.30 -7.68 -6.87
N SER A 142 3.56 -8.03 -7.13
CA SER A 142 4.62 -7.92 -6.13
C SER A 142 4.80 -6.48 -5.60
N SER A 143 5.09 -6.36 -4.31
CA SER A 143 5.39 -5.09 -3.64
C SER A 143 6.79 -4.54 -3.96
N ILE A 144 7.65 -5.32 -4.63
CA ILE A 144 9.04 -4.97 -4.96
C ILE A 144 9.22 -4.86 -6.48
N ASN A 145 10.35 -4.31 -6.94
CA ASN A 145 10.68 -4.28 -8.36
C ASN A 145 11.03 -5.69 -8.85
N ILE A 146 10.52 -6.09 -10.00
CA ILE A 146 10.79 -7.40 -10.60
C ILE A 146 11.48 -7.18 -11.95
N ILE A 147 12.67 -7.75 -12.09
CA ILE A 147 13.39 -7.90 -13.35
C ILE A 147 13.46 -9.40 -13.64
N VAL A 148 13.06 -9.81 -14.83
CA VAL A 148 13.19 -11.21 -15.26
C VAL A 148 14.08 -11.30 -16.47
N THR A 149 14.81 -12.39 -16.59
CA THR A 149 15.46 -12.73 -17.85
C THR A 149 14.70 -13.85 -18.57
N LEU A 150 14.77 -13.84 -19.90
CA LEU A 150 14.25 -14.90 -20.75
C LEU A 150 15.34 -15.35 -21.72
N ARG A 151 15.42 -16.65 -21.93
CA ARG A 151 16.23 -17.19 -23.02
C ARG A 151 15.44 -17.05 -24.32
N SER A 152 16.14 -16.73 -25.41
CA SER A 152 15.54 -16.69 -26.74
C SER A 152 16.19 -17.73 -27.64
N LYS A 153 15.37 -18.39 -28.47
CA LYS A 153 15.81 -19.31 -29.54
C LYS A 153 15.51 -18.71 -30.90
N MET A 154 16.26 -19.14 -31.92
CA MET A 154 15.99 -18.76 -33.30
C MET A 154 14.62 -19.33 -33.71
N GLU A 155 13.69 -18.46 -34.11
CA GLU A 155 12.42 -18.87 -34.68
C GLU A 155 12.59 -19.16 -36.18
N THR A 156 12.09 -20.31 -36.60
CA THR A 156 12.12 -20.73 -37.99
C THR A 156 10.73 -21.08 -38.47
N ILE A 157 10.29 -20.50 -39.58
CA ILE A 157 9.07 -20.91 -40.27
C ILE A 157 9.42 -21.83 -41.44
N GLN A 158 8.53 -22.77 -41.73
CA GLN A 158 8.62 -23.57 -42.95
C GLN A 158 7.74 -22.92 -44.01
N THR A 159 8.36 -22.25 -44.97
CA THR A 159 7.69 -21.66 -46.12
C THR A 159 7.72 -22.68 -47.27
N ASN A 160 6.59 -22.87 -47.96
CA ASN A 160 6.55 -23.66 -49.19
C ASN A 160 6.81 -22.74 -50.37
N ASP A 161 7.98 -22.87 -50.98
CA ASP A 161 8.36 -22.14 -52.19
C ASP A 161 8.45 -23.16 -53.33
N ASN A 162 7.53 -23.07 -54.30
CA ASN A 162 7.43 -23.98 -55.45
C ASN A 162 7.50 -25.48 -55.10
N GLY A 163 6.77 -25.93 -54.07
CA GLY A 163 6.67 -27.34 -53.69
C GLY A 163 7.88 -27.90 -52.93
N LYS A 164 8.91 -27.08 -52.64
CA LYS A 164 10.00 -27.44 -51.72
C LYS A 164 9.80 -26.72 -50.38
N LYS A 165 9.84 -27.49 -49.29
CA LYS A 165 9.86 -26.95 -47.92
C LYS A 165 11.17 -26.22 -47.68
N LYS A 166 11.12 -24.91 -47.48
CA LYS A 166 12.25 -24.06 -47.13
C LYS A 166 12.10 -23.58 -45.70
N VAL A 167 13.13 -23.75 -44.89
CA VAL A 167 13.17 -23.25 -43.50
C VAL A 167 13.72 -21.83 -43.54
N GLU A 168 12.91 -20.84 -43.20
CA GLU A 168 13.31 -19.44 -43.13
C GLU A 168 13.43 -19.00 -41.67
N LYS A 169 14.54 -18.35 -41.33
CA LYS A 169 14.78 -17.81 -39.98
C LYS A 169 14.05 -16.48 -39.88
N VAL A 170 13.06 -16.38 -38.98
CA VAL A 170 12.17 -15.21 -38.87
C VAL A 170 12.64 -14.23 -37.82
N GLY A 171 13.36 -14.71 -36.80
CA GLY A 171 13.85 -13.87 -35.74
C GLY A 171 14.25 -14.66 -34.51
N MET A 172 14.32 -13.99 -33.37
CA MET A 172 14.49 -14.61 -32.06
C MET A 172 13.15 -14.61 -31.33
N LYS A 173 12.78 -15.74 -30.75
CA LYS A 173 11.55 -15.89 -29.95
C LYS A 173 11.92 -16.31 -28.54
N ALA A 174 11.30 -15.68 -27.54
CA ALA A 174 11.46 -16.03 -26.14
C ALA A 174 10.97 -17.45 -25.88
N GLU A 175 11.72 -18.21 -25.08
CA GLU A 175 11.37 -19.54 -24.63
C GLU A 175 10.41 -19.46 -23.43
N GLN A 176 9.16 -19.12 -23.70
CA GLN A 176 8.10 -18.95 -22.72
C GLN A 176 6.74 -19.04 -23.42
N ARG A 177 5.65 -19.03 -22.65
CA ARG A 177 4.29 -18.98 -23.18
C ARG A 177 4.08 -17.73 -24.06
N ASP A 178 3.52 -17.95 -25.24
CA ASP A 178 3.17 -16.86 -26.16
C ASP A 178 2.35 -15.76 -25.46
N GLY A 179 2.77 -14.51 -25.65
CA GLY A 179 2.12 -13.34 -25.08
C GLY A 179 2.64 -12.91 -23.70
N ILE A 180 3.65 -13.58 -23.15
CA ILE A 180 4.26 -13.20 -21.87
C ILE A 180 4.78 -11.75 -21.88
N GLU A 181 5.27 -11.27 -23.03
CA GLU A 181 5.71 -9.90 -23.26
C GLU A 181 4.61 -8.85 -22.98
N TYR A 182 3.32 -9.23 -23.07
CA TYR A 182 2.20 -8.33 -22.77
C TYR A 182 2.02 -8.08 -21.27
N GLU A 183 2.62 -8.89 -20.40
CA GLU A 183 2.51 -8.76 -18.95
C GLU A 183 3.46 -7.68 -18.38
N PHE A 184 4.63 -7.48 -19.01
CA PHE A 184 5.66 -6.56 -18.50
C PHE A 184 5.42 -5.10 -18.88
N THR A 185 5.96 -4.17 -18.08
CA THR A 185 5.91 -2.73 -18.40
C THR A 185 6.91 -2.38 -19.50
N THR A 186 8.08 -3.01 -19.44
CA THR A 186 9.17 -2.86 -20.41
C THR A 186 9.75 -4.24 -20.74
N VAL A 187 9.99 -4.49 -22.02
CA VAL A 187 10.59 -5.72 -22.57
C VAL A 187 11.73 -5.31 -23.48
N LEU A 188 12.93 -5.75 -23.14
CA LEU A 188 14.16 -5.45 -23.84
C LEU A 188 14.75 -6.75 -24.42
N ASP A 189 14.98 -6.77 -25.72
CA ASP A 189 15.68 -7.84 -26.42
C ASP A 189 17.16 -7.48 -26.58
N LEU A 190 18.03 -8.29 -25.99
CA LEU A 190 19.47 -8.15 -26.13
C LEU A 190 19.96 -8.88 -27.38
N THR A 191 20.74 -8.16 -28.17
CA THR A 191 21.51 -8.75 -29.29
C THR A 191 22.77 -9.44 -28.77
N HIS A 192 23.44 -10.20 -29.65
CA HIS A 192 24.74 -10.83 -29.33
C HIS A 192 25.84 -9.83 -28.95
N ASN A 193 25.69 -8.55 -29.33
CA ASN A 193 26.64 -7.48 -29.02
C ASN A 193 26.23 -6.69 -27.75
N ASN A 194 25.37 -7.26 -26.90
CA ASN A 194 24.84 -6.66 -25.68
C ASN A 194 24.09 -5.33 -25.91
N ILE A 195 23.59 -5.10 -27.13
CA ILE A 195 22.72 -3.96 -27.43
C ILE A 195 21.28 -4.34 -27.08
N ALA A 196 20.64 -3.54 -26.21
CA ALA A 196 19.24 -3.68 -25.87
C ALA A 196 18.36 -2.94 -26.88
N ILE A 197 17.35 -3.65 -27.38
CA ILE A 197 16.32 -3.14 -28.28
C ILE A 197 14.98 -3.28 -27.56
N SER A 198 14.21 -2.20 -27.47
CA SER A 198 12.88 -2.26 -26.85
C SER A 198 11.86 -2.90 -27.79
N THR A 199 11.29 -4.04 -27.38
CA THR A 199 10.12 -4.64 -28.04
C THR A 199 8.82 -4.11 -27.46
N LYS A 200 8.84 -3.69 -26.20
CA LYS A 200 7.75 -2.98 -25.54
C LYS A 200 8.32 -2.04 -24.51
N ASP A 201 7.94 -0.77 -24.54
CA ASP A 201 8.38 0.17 -23.52
C ASP A 201 7.32 1.22 -23.21
N ARG A 202 6.67 1.06 -22.05
CA ARG A 202 5.76 2.09 -21.52
C ARG A 202 6.51 3.27 -20.91
N THR A 203 7.81 3.14 -20.68
CA THR A 203 8.62 4.19 -20.05
C THR A 203 9.06 5.28 -21.02
N ARG A 204 9.24 4.90 -22.29
CA ARG A 204 9.82 5.72 -23.37
C ARG A 204 11.30 6.06 -23.15
N LEU A 205 12.00 5.31 -22.29
CA LEU A 205 13.42 5.51 -21.96
C LEU A 205 14.35 4.74 -22.92
N PHE A 206 13.82 3.74 -23.64
CA PHE A 206 14.60 2.83 -24.49
C PHE A 206 14.24 2.95 -25.97
N ALA A 207 13.99 4.18 -26.45
CA ALA A 207 13.64 4.43 -27.85
C ALA A 207 14.78 4.06 -28.81
N GLU A 208 16.02 4.35 -28.43
CA GLU A 208 17.22 4.07 -29.23
C GLU A 208 17.94 2.82 -28.73
N PRO A 209 18.36 1.90 -29.63
CA PRO A 209 19.15 0.74 -29.27
C PRO A 209 20.49 1.10 -28.63
N ARG A 210 20.78 0.55 -27.46
CA ARG A 210 22.04 0.81 -26.73
C ARG A 210 22.35 -0.26 -25.69
N PRO A 211 23.62 -0.39 -25.24
CA PRO A 211 23.94 -1.23 -24.09
C PRO A 211 23.22 -0.74 -22.83
N LEU A 212 22.83 -1.68 -21.96
CA LEU A 212 22.28 -1.34 -20.65
C LEU A 212 23.39 -0.83 -19.73
N SER A 213 23.05 0.19 -18.95
CA SER A 213 23.97 0.86 -18.04
C SER A 213 23.32 1.11 -16.68
N GLU A 214 24.15 1.40 -15.67
CA GLU A 214 23.67 1.83 -14.36
C GLU A 214 22.76 3.06 -14.44
N ASN A 215 23.08 4.00 -15.33
CA ASN A 215 22.28 5.20 -15.54
C ASN A 215 20.83 4.88 -15.99
N ASP A 216 20.61 3.76 -16.68
CA ASP A 216 19.28 3.34 -17.08
C ASP A 216 18.42 2.92 -15.90
N GLY A 217 19.04 2.29 -14.89
CA GLY A 217 18.39 2.02 -13.61
C GLY A 217 17.99 3.29 -12.89
N VAL A 218 18.84 4.33 -12.92
CA VAL A 218 18.55 5.64 -12.32
C VAL A 218 17.36 6.31 -13.02
N LEU A 219 17.35 6.32 -14.36
CA LEU A 219 16.23 6.88 -15.14
C LEU A 219 14.94 6.11 -14.91
N LEU A 220 15.00 4.78 -14.81
CA LEU A 220 13.85 3.94 -14.45
C LEU A 220 13.31 4.31 -13.07
N LYS A 221 14.18 4.44 -12.06
CA LYS A 221 13.78 4.88 -10.72
C LYS A 221 13.06 6.23 -10.75
N GLN A 222 13.65 7.22 -11.43
CA GLN A 222 13.05 8.54 -11.60
C GLN A 222 11.70 8.46 -12.30
N TRP A 223 11.58 7.63 -13.33
CA TRP A 223 10.32 7.40 -14.03
C TRP A 223 9.26 6.77 -13.13
N LEU A 224 9.63 5.82 -12.25
CA LEU A 224 8.71 5.19 -11.30
C LEU A 224 8.24 6.17 -10.22
N THR A 225 9.11 7.08 -9.75
CA THR A 225 8.80 8.05 -8.69
C THR A 225 8.17 9.34 -9.19
N SER A 226 8.39 9.73 -10.45
CA SER A 226 7.93 11.02 -11.02
C SER A 226 6.41 11.21 -11.03
N GLY A 227 5.61 10.14 -10.94
CA GLY A 227 4.17 10.25 -10.82
C GLY A 227 3.64 10.48 -9.41
N SER A 228 4.49 10.37 -8.38
CA SER A 228 4.12 10.57 -6.97
C SER A 228 4.20 12.04 -6.53
N ALA A 229 4.79 12.93 -7.33
CA ALA A 229 5.03 14.34 -6.95
C ALA A 229 3.77 15.25 -6.99
N ASN A 230 2.70 14.83 -7.67
CA ASN A 230 1.44 15.60 -7.80
C ASN A 230 0.21 14.77 -7.40
N THR A 231 0.36 13.84 -6.46
CA THR A 231 -0.73 12.93 -6.11
C THR A 231 -1.78 13.62 -5.25
N CYS A 232 -3.01 13.65 -5.75
CA CYS A 232 -4.22 14.07 -5.04
C CYS A 232 -4.75 12.97 -4.10
N LEU A 233 -5.57 13.34 -3.10
CA LEU A 233 -6.11 12.42 -2.10
C LEU A 233 -6.80 11.21 -2.73
N ASN A 234 -6.58 10.02 -2.15
CA ASN A 234 -7.37 8.83 -2.48
C ASN A 234 -8.75 8.86 -1.79
N GLY A 235 -9.65 7.93 -2.14
CA GLY A 235 -11.03 7.93 -1.63
C GLY A 235 -11.12 7.79 -0.11
N ASN A 236 -10.27 6.98 0.52
CA ASN A 236 -10.28 6.82 1.97
C ASN A 236 -9.76 8.08 2.66
N GLN A 237 -8.69 8.68 2.13
CA GLN A 237 -8.13 9.93 2.64
C GLN A 237 -9.11 11.10 2.50
N PHE A 238 -9.86 11.15 1.41
CA PHE A 238 -10.92 12.14 1.25
C PHE A 238 -11.98 12.01 2.34
N LEU A 239 -12.51 10.80 2.56
CA LEU A 239 -13.54 10.55 3.57
C LEU A 239 -13.05 10.86 4.99
N GLU A 240 -11.80 10.50 5.30
CA GLU A 240 -11.17 10.82 6.58
C GLU A 240 -11.02 12.33 6.78
N LEU A 241 -10.51 13.05 5.77
CA LEU A 241 -10.34 14.49 5.86
C LEU A 241 -11.69 15.22 5.96
N GLU A 242 -12.68 14.79 5.20
CA GLU A 242 -14.04 15.32 5.23
C GLU A 242 -14.67 15.14 6.63
N ALA A 243 -14.57 13.94 7.20
CA ALA A 243 -15.08 13.67 8.55
C ALA A 243 -14.39 14.54 9.61
N LEU A 244 -13.07 14.69 9.55
CA LEU A 244 -12.31 15.54 10.46
C LEU A 244 -12.71 17.02 10.32
N MET A 245 -12.88 17.52 9.09
CA MET A 245 -13.31 18.90 8.87
C MET A 245 -14.71 19.17 9.40
N GLN A 246 -15.64 18.25 9.18
CA GLN A 246 -17.00 18.34 9.74
C GLN A 246 -16.98 18.36 11.27
N GLN A 247 -16.20 17.47 11.90
CA GLN A 247 -16.05 17.44 13.36
C GLN A 247 -15.42 18.72 13.91
N ALA A 248 -14.49 19.33 13.18
CA ALA A 248 -13.89 20.61 13.54
C ALA A 248 -14.78 21.83 13.26
N GLY A 249 -15.95 21.64 12.61
CA GLY A 249 -16.83 22.74 12.18
C GLY A 249 -16.23 23.60 11.06
N ILE A 250 -15.30 23.04 10.27
CA ILE A 250 -14.66 23.74 9.16
C ILE A 250 -15.55 23.65 7.91
N ASP A 251 -15.87 24.82 7.35
CA ASP A 251 -16.53 24.93 6.05
C ASP A 251 -15.57 24.49 4.93
N ILE A 252 -15.93 23.38 4.27
CA ILE A 252 -15.12 22.73 3.25
C ILE A 252 -15.01 23.60 1.99
N ASP A 253 -16.08 24.28 1.57
CA ASP A 253 -16.09 25.11 0.37
C ASP A 253 -15.19 26.32 0.54
N ASN A 254 -15.23 26.95 1.72
CA ASN A 254 -14.35 28.05 2.08
C ASN A 254 -12.89 27.59 2.19
N TYR A 255 -12.65 26.42 2.78
CA TYR A 255 -11.31 25.81 2.88
C TYR A 255 -10.69 25.60 1.48
N CYS A 256 -11.47 25.07 0.54
CA CYS A 256 -11.03 24.79 -0.82
C CYS A 256 -10.77 26.09 -1.60
N SER A 257 -11.72 27.03 -1.56
CA SER A 257 -11.64 28.31 -2.26
C SER A 257 -10.42 29.13 -1.85
N LYS A 258 -10.12 29.22 -0.55
CA LYS A 258 -8.94 29.96 -0.03
C LYS A 258 -7.60 29.38 -0.50
N ARG A 259 -7.57 28.10 -0.87
CA ARG A 259 -6.36 27.39 -1.30
C ARG A 259 -6.33 27.13 -2.81
N GLY A 260 -7.28 27.69 -3.58
CA GLY A 260 -7.38 27.48 -5.02
C GLY A 260 -7.66 26.02 -5.40
N LEU A 261 -8.32 25.28 -4.51
CA LEU A 261 -8.74 23.90 -4.74
C LEU A 261 -10.20 23.89 -5.21
N ASN A 262 -10.55 23.02 -6.16
CA ASN A 262 -11.95 22.84 -6.57
C ASN A 262 -12.71 21.92 -5.61
N SER A 263 -11.99 21.02 -4.93
CA SER A 263 -12.54 20.13 -3.90
C SER A 263 -11.43 19.63 -2.96
N LEU A 264 -11.80 18.96 -1.86
CA LEU A 264 -10.82 18.30 -0.98
C LEU A 264 -10.00 17.22 -1.68
N HIS A 265 -10.49 16.65 -2.79
CA HIS A 265 -9.69 15.72 -3.58
C HIS A 265 -8.43 16.37 -4.13
N ASP A 266 -8.43 17.67 -4.41
CA ASP A 266 -7.27 18.40 -4.94
C ASP A 266 -6.18 18.63 -3.88
N VAL A 267 -6.44 18.28 -2.61
CA VAL A 267 -5.42 18.31 -1.57
C VAL A 267 -4.33 17.29 -1.92
N GLN A 268 -3.08 17.75 -1.87
CA GLN A 268 -1.93 16.89 -2.13
C GLN A 268 -1.75 15.87 -1.01
N GLN A 269 -1.54 14.61 -1.39
CA GLN A 269 -1.34 13.51 -0.46
C GLN A 269 -0.16 13.74 0.49
N GLN A 270 0.90 14.43 0.03
CA GLN A 270 2.06 14.75 0.88
C GLN A 270 1.70 15.71 2.04
N LYS A 271 0.63 16.50 1.89
CA LYS A 271 0.14 17.40 2.94
C LYS A 271 -0.98 16.78 3.77
N PHE A 272 -1.40 15.55 3.45
CA PHE A 272 -2.55 14.91 4.10
C PHE A 272 -2.33 14.76 5.61
N ASP A 273 -1.23 14.12 6.01
CA ASP A 273 -0.96 13.84 7.43
C ASP A 273 -0.82 15.14 8.24
N GLU A 274 -0.12 16.14 7.69
CA GLU A 274 0.01 17.47 8.31
C GLU A 274 -1.34 18.18 8.45
N THR A 275 -2.18 18.10 7.41
CA THR A 275 -3.52 18.71 7.42
C THR A 275 -4.41 18.02 8.46
N CYS A 276 -4.42 16.69 8.52
CA CYS A 276 -5.17 15.93 9.52
C CYS A 276 -4.69 16.26 10.94
N ALA A 277 -3.37 16.34 11.17
CA ALA A 277 -2.81 16.72 12.46
C ALA A 277 -3.23 18.14 12.88
N ALA A 278 -3.19 19.10 11.94
CA ALA A 278 -3.64 20.46 12.20
C ALA A 278 -5.12 20.52 12.57
N ILE A 279 -6.00 19.79 11.86
CA ILE A 279 -7.44 19.75 12.15
C ILE A 279 -7.71 19.08 13.50
N ASN A 280 -7.04 17.97 13.81
CA ASN A 280 -7.14 17.30 15.10
C ASN A 280 -6.76 18.25 16.26
N SER A 281 -5.74 19.09 16.08
CA SER A 281 -5.37 20.10 17.08
C SER A 281 -6.47 21.15 17.32
N ILE A 282 -7.30 21.45 16.30
CA ILE A 282 -8.45 22.35 16.42
C ILE A 282 -9.57 21.66 17.20
N ILE A 283 -9.87 20.41 16.86
CA ILE A 283 -10.88 19.60 17.55
C ILE A 283 -10.55 19.50 19.05
N GLN A 284 -9.29 19.16 19.38
CA GLN A 284 -8.84 19.06 20.78
C GLN A 284 -8.98 20.38 21.52
N ARG A 285 -8.58 21.50 20.90
CA ARG A 285 -8.73 22.84 21.50
C ARG A 285 -10.19 23.20 21.77
N ASN A 286 -11.08 22.91 20.83
CA ASN A 286 -12.52 23.18 21.00
C ASN A 286 -13.12 22.31 22.12
N GLN A 287 -12.73 21.04 22.21
CA GLN A 287 -13.18 20.14 23.28
C GLN A 287 -12.68 20.60 24.65
N GLN A 288 -11.42 20.99 24.75
CA GLN A 288 -10.84 21.48 26.00
C GLN A 288 -11.52 22.78 26.46
N ALA A 289 -11.74 23.74 25.56
CA ALA A 289 -12.43 24.98 25.88
C ALA A 289 -13.87 24.74 26.36
N ASN A 290 -14.59 23.79 25.77
CA ASN A 290 -15.92 23.42 26.23
C ASN A 290 -15.89 22.78 27.62
N GLN A 291 -14.94 21.88 27.89
CA GLN A 291 -14.78 21.28 29.21
C GLN A 291 -14.41 22.30 30.28
N GLU A 292 -13.51 23.23 29.98
CA GLU A 292 -13.13 24.32 30.89
C GLU A 292 -14.32 25.23 31.20
N ASN A 293 -15.14 25.56 30.20
CA ASN A 293 -16.37 26.33 30.41
C ASN A 293 -17.39 25.57 31.27
N GLU A 294 -17.60 24.27 31.03
CA GLU A 294 -18.49 23.42 31.84
C GLU A 294 -18.00 23.32 33.29
N GLN A 295 -16.70 23.12 33.48
CA GLN A 295 -16.09 23.09 34.82
C GLN A 295 -16.22 24.43 35.53
N GLN A 296 -16.05 25.55 34.82
CA GLN A 296 -16.23 26.88 35.38
C GLN A 296 -17.68 27.12 35.79
N LEU A 297 -18.65 26.76 34.95
CA LEU A 297 -20.08 26.83 35.25
C LEU A 297 -20.43 25.99 36.48
N GLN A 298 -19.89 24.77 36.57
CA GLN A 298 -20.13 23.90 37.71
C GLN A 298 -19.48 24.46 39.00
N ALA A 299 -18.27 24.99 38.92
CA ALA A 299 -17.60 25.63 40.05
C ALA A 299 -18.34 26.88 40.53
N GLU A 300 -18.88 27.70 39.61
CA GLU A 300 -19.71 28.86 39.95
C GLU A 300 -21.03 28.45 40.63
N GLN A 301 -21.66 27.38 40.15
CA GLN A 301 -22.87 26.82 40.79
C GLN A 301 -22.59 26.27 42.18
N GLU A 302 -21.47 25.55 42.36
CA GLU A 302 -21.05 25.05 43.66
C GLU A 302 -20.73 26.19 44.63
N ALA A 303 -19.96 27.20 44.20
CA ALA A 303 -19.63 28.36 45.03
C ALA A 303 -20.89 29.14 45.46
N ARG A 304 -21.89 29.25 44.56
CA ARG A 304 -23.18 29.85 44.88
C ARG A 304 -23.93 29.02 45.92
N LEU A 305 -23.99 27.70 45.75
CA LEU A 305 -24.63 26.79 46.70
C LEU A 305 -23.97 26.86 48.08
N ASP A 306 -22.64 26.98 48.13
CA ASP A 306 -21.88 27.14 49.38
C ASP A 306 -22.22 28.46 50.09
N ASN A 307 -22.40 29.55 49.34
CA ASN A 307 -22.83 30.84 49.88
C ASN A 307 -24.28 30.78 50.40
N ASP A 308 -25.18 30.22 49.60
CA ASP A 308 -26.58 30.03 49.97
C ASP A 308 -26.69 29.19 51.25
N TYR A 309 -25.82 28.19 51.43
CA TYR A 309 -25.75 27.37 52.65
C TYR A 309 -25.40 28.19 53.90
N GLN A 310 -24.40 29.08 53.81
CA GLN A 310 -24.03 29.95 54.92
C GLN A 310 -25.15 30.93 55.28
N MET A 311 -25.83 31.49 54.28
CA MET A 311 -27.00 32.35 54.50
C MET A 311 -28.14 31.58 55.17
N ALA A 312 -28.42 30.36 54.73
CA ALA A 312 -29.46 29.52 55.31
C ALA A 312 -29.19 29.18 56.78
N LEU A 313 -27.94 28.91 57.17
CA LEU A 313 -27.59 28.73 58.59
C LEU A 313 -27.89 29.99 59.42
N ALA A 314 -27.59 31.18 58.89
CA ALA A 314 -27.89 32.44 59.56
C ALA A 314 -29.40 32.71 59.66
N ASP A 315 -30.17 32.34 58.63
CA ASP A 315 -31.62 32.45 58.62
C ASP A 315 -32.26 31.47 59.62
N ILE A 316 -31.78 30.21 59.68
CA ILE A 316 -32.21 29.21 60.67
C ILE A 316 -31.97 29.72 62.10
N GLN A 317 -30.82 30.35 62.38
CA GLN A 317 -30.56 30.92 63.70
C GLN A 317 -31.56 32.03 64.09
N LYS A 318 -32.04 32.81 63.12
CA LYS A 318 -32.97 33.92 63.30
C LYS A 318 -34.45 33.52 63.19
N ALA A 319 -34.74 32.27 62.85
CA ALA A 319 -36.10 31.76 62.75
C ALA A 319 -36.89 32.04 64.05
N GLN A 320 -38.17 32.34 63.91
CA GLN A 320 -39.07 32.63 65.04
C GLN A 320 -40.17 31.58 65.19
N SER A 321 -40.33 30.70 64.19
CA SER A 321 -41.33 29.63 64.17
C SER A 321 -40.83 28.42 63.36
N VAL A 322 -41.48 27.26 63.56
CA VAL A 322 -41.20 26.01 62.81
C VAL A 322 -41.36 26.20 61.30
N ASN A 323 -42.37 26.96 60.88
CA ASN A 323 -42.65 27.20 59.46
C ASN A 323 -41.52 27.96 58.75
N ASP A 324 -40.71 28.72 59.49
CA ASP A 324 -39.56 29.43 58.91
C ASP A 324 -38.43 28.45 58.51
N LEU A 325 -38.42 27.23 59.07
CA LEU A 325 -37.43 26.19 58.81
C LEU A 325 -37.73 25.37 57.53
N ASP A 326 -38.96 25.40 57.04
CA ASP A 326 -39.36 24.66 55.83
C ASP A 326 -38.66 25.20 54.57
N LYS A 327 -38.45 26.52 54.51
CA LYS A 327 -37.83 27.18 53.35
C LYS A 327 -36.38 26.69 53.13
N PRO A 328 -35.47 26.75 54.12
CA PRO A 328 -34.13 26.20 53.95
C PRO A 328 -34.13 24.67 53.77
N ALA A 329 -34.97 23.92 54.50
CA ALA A 329 -35.04 22.47 54.36
C ALA A 329 -35.44 22.01 52.95
N ASN A 330 -36.41 22.69 52.32
CA ASN A 330 -36.85 22.36 50.96
C ASN A 330 -35.86 22.82 49.88
N TYR A 331 -35.18 23.96 50.07
CA TYR A 331 -34.22 24.48 49.10
C TYR A 331 -32.99 23.59 48.93
N PHE A 332 -32.48 22.99 50.02
CA PHE A 332 -31.28 22.15 50.00
C PHE A 332 -31.56 20.66 49.76
N ARG A 333 -32.81 20.27 49.49
CA ARG A 333 -33.20 18.88 49.27
C ARG A 333 -32.48 18.28 48.04
N GLY A 334 -31.79 17.16 48.20
CA GLY A 334 -30.99 16.52 47.16
C GLY A 334 -29.62 17.18 46.91
N SER A 335 -29.24 18.19 47.70
CA SER A 335 -27.93 18.85 47.60
C SER A 335 -26.89 18.23 48.56
N LYS A 336 -25.61 18.57 48.38
CA LYS A 336 -24.54 18.17 49.30
C LYS A 336 -24.69 18.69 50.74
N TYR A 337 -25.59 19.66 50.96
CA TYR A 337 -25.84 20.29 52.26
C TYR A 337 -27.14 19.86 52.94
N GLU A 338 -27.93 18.96 52.32
CA GLU A 338 -29.24 18.54 52.81
C GLU A 338 -29.20 18.09 54.27
N THR A 339 -28.31 17.16 54.60
CA THR A 339 -28.21 16.59 55.95
C THR A 339 -27.79 17.64 56.99
N GLN A 340 -26.84 18.51 56.67
CA GLN A 340 -26.40 19.55 57.60
C GLN A 340 -27.50 20.58 57.87
N ILE A 341 -28.26 20.98 56.85
CA ILE A 341 -29.38 21.91 57.00
C ILE A 341 -30.49 21.28 57.84
N LEU A 342 -30.87 20.03 57.56
CA LEU A 342 -31.89 19.32 58.34
C LEU A 342 -31.48 19.21 59.82
N ASN A 343 -30.22 18.87 60.09
CA ASN A 343 -29.71 18.81 61.46
C ASN A 343 -29.73 20.19 62.15
N ALA A 344 -29.40 21.26 61.43
CA ALA A 344 -29.44 22.63 61.96
C ALA A 344 -30.89 23.08 62.27
N CYS A 345 -31.83 22.78 61.39
CA CYS A 345 -33.26 23.03 61.61
C CYS A 345 -33.77 22.27 62.85
N GLN A 346 -33.44 20.99 62.97
CA GLN A 346 -33.83 20.17 64.13
C GLN A 346 -33.26 20.73 65.44
N ALA A 347 -31.95 21.03 65.46
CA ALA A 347 -31.30 21.59 66.64
C ALA A 347 -31.92 22.94 67.07
N LYS A 348 -32.29 23.80 66.12
CA LYS A 348 -32.98 25.06 66.40
C LYS A 348 -34.39 24.83 66.97
N SER A 349 -35.16 23.92 66.38
CA SER A 349 -36.50 23.55 66.86
C SER A 349 -36.45 23.02 68.30
N ASP A 350 -35.47 22.16 68.59
CA ASP A 350 -35.26 21.58 69.92
C ASP A 350 -34.86 22.64 70.95
N MET A 351 -34.01 23.60 70.57
CA MET A 351 -33.57 24.70 71.45
C MET A 351 -34.69 25.65 71.85
N GLU A 352 -35.58 26.01 70.93
CA GLU A 352 -36.68 26.95 71.17
C GLU A 352 -37.94 26.25 71.71
N GLY A 353 -37.91 24.93 71.88
CA GLY A 353 -39.03 24.13 72.36
C GLY A 353 -40.21 24.10 71.40
N TRP A 354 -39.94 24.29 70.10
CA TRP A 354 -40.98 24.22 69.09
C TRP A 354 -41.34 22.77 68.83
N THR A 355 -42.51 22.35 69.30
CA THR A 355 -43.09 21.05 68.96
C THR A 355 -43.58 21.06 67.53
N ALA A 356 -43.20 20.04 66.76
CA ALA A 356 -43.66 19.79 65.39
C ALA A 356 -45.19 19.72 65.27
#